data_AF-A0A316MH85-F1
#
_entry.id   AF-A0A316MH85-F1
#
_cell.length_a   1.000
_cell.length_b   1.000
_cell.length_c   1.000
_cell.angle_alpha   90.00
_cell.angle_beta   90.00
_cell.angle_gamma   90.00
#
_symmetry.space_group_name_H-M   'P 1'
#
loop_
_entity.id
_entity.type
_entity.pdbx_description
1 polymer ?
#
loop_
_entity_poly.entity_id
_entity_poly.type
_entity_poly.pdbx_seq_one_letter_code
_entity_poly.pdbx_strand_id
1 'polypeptide(L)'
;MKTYKTWEVYKMLTENPTLKFKDEFGYCLMVVGKEFVMKDEEEDEDVVHNNIDDKWTLVQNPVDFMTAVKSGKKIKVEHEAIKHFELKCTSEYLTLFVVVEELGKNLDSISLREILTEGKFYIEE
;
A
#
# COMPACT_ATOMS: atom_id res chain seq x y z
N MET A 1 -5.78 -7.09 -8.52
CA MET A 1 -6.13 -6.25 -7.36
C MET A 1 -7.61 -6.41 -7.09
N LYS A 2 -8.00 -6.49 -5.81
CA LYS A 2 -9.40 -6.56 -5.41
C LYS A 2 -10.04 -5.19 -5.59
N THR A 3 -11.28 -5.15 -6.08
CA THR A 3 -12.06 -3.91 -6.22
C THR A 3 -13.25 -3.91 -5.26
N TYR A 4 -13.66 -2.71 -4.87
CA TYR A 4 -14.73 -2.44 -3.92
C TYR A 4 -15.73 -1.46 -4.56
N LYS A 5 -17.01 -1.62 -4.25
CA LYS A 5 -18.04 -0.63 -4.60
C LYS A 5 -17.98 0.56 -3.64
N THR A 6 -18.46 1.72 -4.10
CA THR A 6 -18.49 2.96 -3.31
C THR A 6 -19.10 2.80 -1.91
N TRP A 7 -20.23 2.08 -1.78
CA TRP A 7 -20.85 1.88 -0.46
C TRP A 7 -19.99 1.01 0.49
N GLU A 8 -19.23 0.04 -0.05
CA GLU A 8 -18.30 -0.77 0.73
C GLU A 8 -17.13 0.08 1.24
N VAL A 9 -16.62 0.94 0.37
CA VAL A 9 -15.54 1.89 0.71
C VAL A 9 -15.96 2.83 1.84
N TYR A 10 -17.15 3.44 1.76
CA TYR A 10 -17.66 4.27 2.84
C TYR A 10 -17.74 3.51 4.16
N LYS A 11 -18.26 2.27 4.13
CA LYS A 11 -18.30 1.42 5.32
C LYS A 11 -16.89 1.17 5.88
N MET A 12 -15.94 0.76 5.05
CA MET A 12 -14.56 0.51 5.47
C MET A 12 -13.88 1.76 6.03
N LEU A 13 -14.13 2.93 5.45
CA LEU A 13 -13.62 4.21 5.94
C LEU A 13 -14.25 4.63 7.27
N THR A 14 -15.52 4.31 7.51
CA THR A 14 -16.13 4.53 8.84
C THR A 14 -15.53 3.63 9.92
N GLU A 15 -15.12 2.41 9.56
CA GLU A 15 -14.52 1.45 10.48
C GLU A 15 -13.03 1.74 10.71
N ASN A 16 -12.32 2.17 9.67
CA ASN A 16 -10.92 2.56 9.72
C ASN A 16 -10.64 3.82 8.89
N PRO A 17 -10.71 5.01 9.51
CA PRO A 17 -10.52 6.30 8.83
C PRO A 17 -9.13 6.53 8.23
N THR A 18 -8.13 5.68 8.53
CA THR A 18 -6.78 5.81 7.97
C THR A 18 -6.64 5.16 6.59
N LEU A 19 -7.64 4.41 6.14
CA LEU A 19 -7.64 3.82 4.80
C LEU A 19 -7.79 4.91 3.73
N LYS A 20 -7.31 4.61 2.53
CA LYS A 20 -7.50 5.42 1.34
C LYS A 20 -7.82 4.49 0.18
N PHE A 21 -8.67 4.94 -0.73
CA PHE A 21 -9.07 4.16 -1.90
C PHE A 21 -8.89 5.00 -3.14
N LYS A 22 -8.50 4.38 -4.25
CA LYS A 22 -8.28 5.02 -5.54
C LYS A 22 -9.15 4.37 -6.60
N ASP A 23 -9.80 5.17 -7.43
CA ASP A 23 -10.57 4.69 -8.58
C ASP A 23 -9.68 4.48 -9.82
N GLU A 24 -10.29 4.15 -10.96
CA GLU A 24 -9.56 3.93 -12.22
C GLU A 24 -9.10 5.23 -12.90
N PHE A 25 -9.62 6.39 -12.50
CA PHE A 25 -9.32 7.70 -13.08
C PHE A 25 -8.22 8.45 -12.34
N GLY A 26 -7.92 8.06 -11.10
CA GLY A 26 -6.90 8.74 -10.29
C GLY A 26 -7.42 9.25 -8.96
N TYR A 27 -8.74 9.36 -8.80
CA TYR A 27 -9.35 10.01 -7.65
C TYR A 27 -9.18 9.17 -6.38
N CYS A 28 -8.76 9.84 -5.31
CA CYS A 28 -8.55 9.23 -4.01
C CYS A 28 -9.66 9.61 -3.04
N LEU A 29 -10.38 8.61 -2.52
CA LEU A 29 -11.37 8.75 -1.47
C LEU A 29 -10.77 8.42 -0.09
N MET A 30 -10.90 9.36 0.84
CA MET A 30 -10.34 9.26 2.20
C MET A 30 -11.14 10.07 3.22
N VAL A 31 -10.84 9.89 4.52
CA VAL A 31 -11.45 10.68 5.59
C VAL A 31 -10.52 11.83 5.98
N VAL A 32 -11.05 13.07 5.98
CA VAL A 32 -10.36 14.26 6.49
C VAL A 32 -11.22 14.88 7.58
N GLY A 33 -10.72 14.89 8.82
CA GLY A 33 -11.51 15.32 9.97
C GLY A 33 -12.72 14.42 10.21
N LYS A 34 -13.92 14.90 9.87
CA LYS A 34 -15.19 14.15 9.99
C LYS A 34 -15.91 13.98 8.65
N GLU A 35 -15.23 14.27 7.55
CA GLU A 35 -15.81 14.30 6.21
C GLU A 35 -15.11 13.29 5.31
N PHE A 36 -15.86 12.75 4.35
CA PHE A 36 -15.29 12.00 3.25
C PHE A 36 -14.91 12.98 2.16
N VAL A 37 -13.66 12.90 1.72
CA VAL A 37 -13.09 13.80 0.73
C VAL A 37 -12.55 12.98 -0.42
N MET A 38 -12.91 13.38 -1.63
CA MET A 38 -12.37 12.81 -2.87
C MET A 38 -11.55 13.89 -3.59
N LYS A 39 -10.30 13.57 -3.88
CA LYS A 39 -9.34 14.47 -4.54
C LYS A 39 -8.71 13.81 -5.73
N ASP A 40 -8.38 14.59 -6.75
CA ASP A 40 -7.43 14.14 -7.77
C ASP A 40 -6.00 14.11 -7.17
N GLU A 41 -5.16 13.17 -7.61
CA GLU A 41 -3.73 13.16 -7.25
C GLU A 41 -2.94 14.25 -7.99
N GLU A 42 -3.43 14.69 -9.16
CA GLU A 42 -2.73 15.64 -10.04
C GLU A 42 -3.26 17.08 -9.92
N GLU A 43 -4.47 17.27 -9.39
CA GLU A 43 -5.11 18.58 -9.29
C GLU A 43 -5.61 18.86 -7.85
N ASP A 44 -5.42 20.09 -7.38
CA ASP A 44 -5.95 20.58 -6.09
C ASP A 44 -7.48 20.87 -6.14
N GLU A 45 -8.22 20.17 -6.99
CA GLU A 45 -9.67 20.31 -7.11
C GLU A 45 -10.39 19.21 -6.34
N ASP A 46 -11.23 19.62 -5.37
CA ASP A 46 -12.12 18.69 -4.67
C ASP A 46 -13.29 18.31 -5.59
N VAL A 47 -13.38 17.02 -5.95
CA VAL A 47 -14.50 16.49 -6.73
C VAL A 47 -15.47 15.81 -5.76
N VAL A 48 -16.73 16.26 -5.72
CA VAL A 48 -17.70 15.84 -4.67
C VAL A 48 -18.69 14.77 -5.17
N HIS A 49 -18.59 14.32 -6.42
CA HIS A 49 -19.54 13.38 -7.00
C HIS A 49 -18.89 12.05 -7.38
N ASN A 50 -19.30 10.99 -6.69
CA ASN A 50 -18.98 9.60 -6.98
C ASN A 50 -20.27 8.78 -7.16
N ASN A 51 -20.25 7.83 -8.10
CA ASN A 51 -21.35 6.92 -8.36
C ASN A 51 -21.31 5.75 -7.36
N ILE A 52 -22.47 5.20 -6.99
CA ILE A 52 -22.56 4.03 -6.10
C ILE A 52 -21.88 2.78 -6.68
N ASP A 53 -21.79 2.69 -8.01
CA ASP A 53 -21.19 1.58 -8.74
C ASP A 53 -19.74 1.83 -9.19
N ASP A 54 -19.12 2.94 -8.76
CA ASP A 54 -17.70 3.17 -9.00
C ASP A 54 -16.86 2.05 -8.35
N LYS A 55 -15.77 1.72 -9.02
CA LYS A 55 -14.85 0.67 -8.61
C LYS A 55 -13.62 1.29 -8.00
N TRP A 56 -13.36 0.89 -6.78
CA TRP A 56 -12.27 1.41 -5.97
C TRP A 56 -11.27 0.31 -5.66
N THR A 57 -9.99 0.67 -5.58
CA THR A 57 -8.92 -0.18 -5.10
C THR A 57 -8.36 0.43 -3.83
N LEU A 58 -8.05 -0.40 -2.83
CA LEU A 58 -7.43 0.11 -1.60
C LEU A 58 -6.01 0.56 -1.93
N VAL A 59 -5.67 1.78 -1.53
CA VAL A 59 -4.32 2.30 -1.61
C VAL A 59 -3.52 1.67 -0.48
N GLN A 60 -2.56 0.83 -0.85
CA GLN A 60 -1.68 0.22 0.13
C GLN A 60 -0.65 1.23 0.62
N ASN A 61 -0.78 1.65 1.87
CA ASN A 61 0.24 2.44 2.53
C ASN A 61 1.39 1.53 2.96
N PRO A 62 2.66 1.94 2.75
CA PRO A 62 3.77 1.20 3.28
C PRO A 62 3.79 1.27 4.81
N VAL A 63 4.28 0.21 5.43
CA VAL A 63 4.51 0.10 6.86
C VAL A 63 5.97 -0.22 7.14
N ASP A 64 6.37 -0.10 8.41
CA ASP A 64 7.68 -0.57 8.86
C ASP A 64 7.78 -2.10 8.84
N PHE A 65 9.01 -2.62 8.84
CA PHE A 65 9.28 -4.06 8.80
C PHE A 65 8.61 -4.83 9.94
N MET A 66 8.58 -4.30 11.15
CA MET A 66 8.02 -5.02 12.31
C MET A 66 6.50 -5.13 12.21
N THR A 67 5.84 -4.08 11.70
CA THR A 67 4.41 -4.11 11.39
C THR A 67 4.12 -5.14 10.30
N ALA A 68 4.93 -5.19 9.24
CA ALA A 68 4.82 -6.17 8.17
C ALA A 68 4.98 -7.62 8.69
N VAL A 69 6.00 -7.89 9.51
CA VAL A 69 6.23 -9.20 10.13
C VAL A 69 5.07 -9.64 11.01
N LYS A 70 4.58 -8.75 11.88
CA LYS A 70 3.47 -9.05 12.80
C LYS A 70 2.15 -9.33 12.07
N SER A 71 1.99 -8.87 10.84
CA SER A 71 0.79 -9.14 10.04
C SER A 71 0.61 -10.62 9.72
N GLY A 72 1.71 -11.38 9.61
CA GLY A 72 1.70 -12.78 9.19
C GLY A 72 1.27 -13.02 7.74
N LYS A 73 0.99 -11.96 6.97
CA LYS A 73 0.59 -12.03 5.56
C LYS A 73 1.80 -11.97 4.63
N LYS A 74 1.56 -12.11 3.32
CA LYS A 74 2.60 -11.85 2.33
C LYS A 74 2.91 -10.36 2.25
N ILE A 75 4.16 -10.05 1.94
CA ILE A 75 4.69 -8.69 1.92
C ILE A 75 5.51 -8.46 0.66
N LYS A 76 5.57 -7.20 0.25
CA LYS A 76 6.44 -6.69 -0.82
C LYS A 76 7.27 -5.54 -0.23
N VAL A 77 8.48 -5.31 -0.72
CA VAL A 77 9.37 -4.26 -0.22
C VAL A 77 9.84 -3.34 -1.32
N GLU A 78 9.89 -2.05 -1.03
CA GLU A 78 10.47 -1.01 -1.88
C GLU A 78 11.55 -0.26 -1.09
N HIS A 79 12.73 -0.14 -1.67
CA HIS A 79 13.84 0.65 -1.13
C HIS A 79 14.80 1.00 -2.26
N GLU A 80 15.44 2.19 -2.20
CA GLU A 80 16.36 2.64 -3.26
C GLU A 80 17.54 1.67 -3.46
N ALA A 81 18.01 1.03 -2.39
CA ALA A 81 19.10 0.04 -2.45
C ALA A 81 18.78 -1.20 -3.32
N ILE A 82 17.50 -1.52 -3.54
CA ILE A 82 17.06 -2.68 -4.36
C ILE A 82 16.30 -2.28 -5.63
N LYS A 83 16.15 -0.98 -5.90
CA LYS A 83 15.34 -0.46 -7.01
C LYS A 83 15.84 -0.89 -8.39
N HIS A 84 17.14 -1.14 -8.52
CA HIS A 84 17.77 -1.58 -9.76
C HIS A 84 17.98 -3.10 -9.81
N PHE A 85 17.59 -3.84 -8.77
CA PHE A 85 17.69 -5.28 -8.74
C PHE A 85 16.36 -5.88 -9.20
N GLU A 86 16.42 -6.91 -10.05
CA GLU A 86 15.24 -7.68 -10.47
C GLU A 86 14.86 -8.71 -9.39
N LEU A 87 14.65 -8.25 -8.15
CA LEU A 87 14.20 -9.10 -7.04
C LEU A 87 12.69 -9.26 -7.09
N LYS A 88 12.18 -10.48 -6.91
CA LYS A 88 10.75 -10.76 -6.87
C LYS A 88 10.06 -10.02 -5.74
N CYS A 89 10.72 -9.85 -4.60
CA CYS A 89 10.18 -9.12 -3.46
C CYS A 89 9.90 -7.63 -3.74
N THR A 90 10.32 -7.08 -4.89
CA THR A 90 10.00 -5.69 -5.31
C THR A 90 8.72 -5.59 -6.16
N SER A 91 8.32 -6.68 -6.80
CA SER A 91 7.18 -6.73 -7.74
C SER A 91 6.04 -7.65 -7.27
N GLU A 92 6.34 -8.63 -6.43
CA GLU A 92 5.40 -9.65 -5.96
C GLU A 92 5.24 -9.63 -4.44
N TYR A 93 4.03 -9.97 -3.96
CA TYR A 93 3.81 -10.23 -2.54
C TYR A 93 4.28 -11.65 -2.20
N LEU A 94 5.27 -11.74 -1.31
CA LEU A 94 5.94 -12.99 -0.95
C LEU A 94 5.87 -13.21 0.56
N THR A 95 6.01 -14.46 0.99
CA THR A 95 6.11 -14.75 2.43
C THR A 95 7.38 -14.13 3.02
N LEU A 96 7.35 -13.81 4.32
CA LEU A 96 8.52 -13.25 5.02
C LEU A 96 9.79 -14.10 4.79
N PHE A 97 9.66 -15.43 4.79
CA PHE A 97 10.77 -16.34 4.53
C PHE A 97 11.44 -16.05 3.17
N VAL A 98 10.64 -15.96 2.11
CA VAL A 98 11.16 -15.72 0.75
C VAL A 98 11.76 -14.33 0.63
N VAL A 99 11.13 -13.30 1.23
CA VAL A 99 11.67 -11.92 1.22
C VAL A 99 13.02 -11.86 1.93
N VAL A 100 13.14 -12.42 3.13
CA VAL A 100 14.41 -12.41 3.89
C VAL A 100 15.48 -13.25 3.17
N GLU A 101 15.10 -14.38 2.58
CA GLU A 101 16.03 -15.21 1.81
C GLU A 101 16.57 -14.47 0.57
N GLU A 102 15.69 -13.80 -0.19
CA GLU A 102 16.06 -13.07 -1.38
C GLU A 102 16.94 -11.86 -1.05
N LEU A 103 16.56 -11.05 -0.05
CA LEU A 103 17.38 -9.93 0.42
C LEU A 103 18.74 -10.43 0.95
N GLY A 104 18.77 -11.49 1.75
CA GLY A 104 19.99 -12.04 2.34
C GLY A 104 20.95 -12.69 1.34
N LYS A 105 20.44 -13.20 0.20
CA LYS A 105 21.27 -13.76 -0.88
C LYS A 105 21.91 -12.69 -1.76
N ASN A 106 21.26 -11.53 -1.91
CA ASN A 106 21.64 -10.53 -2.91
C ASN A 106 22.31 -9.29 -2.31
N LEU A 107 22.24 -9.09 -1.00
CA LEU A 107 22.70 -7.86 -0.34
C LEU A 107 23.75 -8.15 0.73
N ASP A 108 24.63 -7.19 0.95
CA ASP A 108 25.50 -7.20 2.11
C ASP A 108 24.73 -6.86 3.41
N SER A 109 25.39 -7.03 4.55
CA SER A 109 24.77 -6.78 5.86
C SER A 109 24.35 -5.32 6.08
N ILE A 110 25.00 -4.37 5.40
CA ILE A 110 24.72 -2.94 5.56
C ILE A 110 23.43 -2.61 4.82
N SER A 111 23.35 -2.94 3.52
CA SER A 111 22.14 -2.72 2.72
C SER A 111 20.94 -3.51 3.24
N LEU A 112 21.15 -4.74 3.73
CA LEU A 112 20.09 -5.49 4.38
C LEU A 112 19.55 -4.75 5.61
N ARG A 113 20.44 -4.24 6.47
CA ARG A 113 20.03 -3.48 7.66
C ARG A 113 19.24 -2.24 7.28
N GLU A 114 19.71 -1.46 6.30
CA GLU A 114 19.02 -0.26 5.82
C GLU A 114 17.60 -0.58 5.35
N ILE A 115 17.42 -1.64 4.57
CA ILE A 115 16.09 -2.05 4.11
C ILE A 115 15.18 -2.47 5.27
N LEU A 116 15.70 -3.20 6.26
CA LEU A 116 14.90 -3.62 7.41
C LEU A 116 14.49 -2.44 8.30
N THR A 117 15.22 -1.32 8.29
CA THR A 117 14.92 -0.15 9.11
C THR A 117 14.16 0.95 8.36
N GLU A 118 14.43 1.14 7.08
CA GLU A 118 13.97 2.27 6.27
C GLU A 118 13.15 1.84 5.05
N GLY A 119 13.08 0.53 4.78
CA GLY A 119 12.28 -0.05 3.69
C GLY A 119 10.79 0.22 3.86
N LYS A 120 10.13 0.45 2.72
CA LYS A 120 8.69 0.55 2.61
C LYS A 120 8.11 -0.85 2.39
N PHE A 121 7.45 -1.41 3.39
CA PHE A 121 6.84 -2.74 3.28
C PHE A 121 5.34 -2.62 3.02
N TYR A 122 4.85 -3.32 2.00
CA TYR A 122 3.44 -3.39 1.65
C TYR A 122 2.90 -4.77 2.00
N ILE A 123 1.68 -4.84 2.54
CA ILE A 123 1.08 -6.09 3.04
C ILE A 123 -0.06 -6.50 2.10
N GLU A 124 -0.04 -7.74 1.63
CA GLU A 124 -1.13 -8.32 0.83
C GLU A 124 -2.49 -8.20 1.57
N GLU A 125 -3.52 -7.74 0.86
CA GLU A 125 -4.88 -7.62 1.41
C GLU A 125 -5.49 -8.97 1.81
#